data_AF-A0A3B9QTZ2-F1
#
_entry.id   AF-A0A3B9QTZ2-F1
#
_cell.length_a   1.000
_cell.length_b   1.000
_cell.length_c   1.000
_cell.angle_alpha   90.00
_cell.angle_beta   90.00
_cell.angle_gamma   90.00
#
_symmetry.space_group_name_H-M   'P 1'
#
loop_
_entity.id
_entity.type
_entity.pdbx_description
1 polymer ?
#
loop_
_entity_poly.entity_id
_entity_poly.type
_entity_poly.pdbx_seq_one_letter_code
_entity_poly.pdbx_strand_id
1 'polypeptide(L)'
;MTTAEYRAHEQAVPWSDVSRDSRNVADKASHGPVRLVRRGADTDLILISADHYRRPDEGLFTALRLLDAYAELGSREKAARRVFPWMDFLSDAGQAEFVRELFA
;
A
#
# COMPACT_ATOMS: atom_id res chain seq x y z
N MET A 1 0.68 6.04 -9.04
CA MET A 1 -0.47 6.00 -8.10
C MET A 1 -0.44 7.26 -7.26
N THR A 2 -1.44 8.14 -7.38
CA THR A 2 -1.44 9.47 -6.75
C THR A 2 -2.10 9.45 -5.37
N THR A 3 -1.78 10.40 -4.50
CA THR A 3 -2.41 10.57 -3.16
C THR A 3 -3.94 10.65 -3.22
N ALA A 4 -4.51 11.00 -4.38
CA ALA A 4 -5.95 11.03 -4.61
C ALA A 4 -6.58 9.64 -4.73
N GLU A 5 -5.86 8.65 -5.25
CA GLU A 5 -6.35 7.26 -5.40
C GLU A 5 -6.35 6.51 -4.06
N TYR A 6 -5.39 6.82 -3.17
CA TYR A 6 -5.34 6.27 -1.81
C TYR A 6 -6.60 6.65 -1.00
N ARG A 7 -7.10 7.88 -1.18
CA ARG A 7 -8.32 8.40 -0.51
C ARG A 7 -9.62 7.69 -0.90
N ALA A 8 -9.65 6.99 -2.04
CA ALA A 8 -10.87 6.35 -2.54
C ALA A 8 -11.21 5.03 -1.82
N HIS A 9 -10.26 4.47 -1.05
CA HIS A 9 -10.44 3.21 -0.32
C HIS A 9 -10.37 3.36 1.21
N GLU A 10 -10.10 4.56 1.72
CA GLU A 10 -10.09 4.82 3.16
C GLU A 10 -11.51 4.92 3.71
N GLN A 11 -11.89 4.01 4.61
CA GLN A 11 -13.15 4.13 5.34
C GLN A 11 -13.10 5.38 6.22
N ALA A 12 -14.04 6.32 6.02
CA ALA A 12 -14.16 7.51 6.84
C ALA A 12 -15.19 7.30 7.96
N VAL A 13 -14.84 7.67 9.19
CA VAL A 13 -15.73 7.63 10.35
C VAL A 13 -15.70 8.97 11.12
N PRO A 14 -16.83 9.40 11.70
CA PRO A 14 -16.87 10.56 12.58
C PRO A 14 -15.97 10.39 13.82
N TRP A 15 -15.28 11.46 14.23
CA TRP A 15 -14.51 11.46 15.49
C TRP A 15 -15.35 11.07 16.72
N SER A 16 -16.65 11.39 16.72
CA SER A 16 -17.57 11.00 17.80
C SER A 16 -17.65 9.49 18.01
N ASP A 17 -17.42 8.70 16.96
CA ASP A 17 -17.59 7.25 16.98
C ASP A 17 -16.43 6.57 17.69
N VAL A 18 -15.26 7.22 17.75
CA VAL A 18 -14.12 6.79 18.57
C VAL A 18 -14.53 6.66 20.04
N SER A 19 -15.43 7.53 20.52
CA SER A 19 -15.94 7.47 21.89
C SER A 19 -17.20 6.63 22.03
N ARG A 20 -18.09 6.63 21.02
CA ARG A 20 -19.41 5.97 21.10
C ARG A 20 -19.37 4.48 20.79
N ASP A 21 -18.50 4.05 19.86
CA ASP A 21 -18.36 2.68 19.41
C ASP A 21 -16.89 2.38 19.08
N SER A 22 -16.03 2.51 20.09
CA SER A 22 -14.58 2.34 19.95
C SER A 22 -14.19 0.96 19.42
N ARG A 23 -14.98 -0.08 19.71
CA ARG A 23 -14.72 -1.45 19.27
C ARG A 23 -14.86 -1.58 17.76
N ASN A 24 -15.92 -1.03 17.18
CA ASN A 24 -16.15 -1.02 15.74
C ASN A 24 -15.09 -0.19 15.00
N VAL A 25 -14.72 0.97 15.55
CA VAL A 25 -13.65 1.80 14.96
C VAL A 25 -12.30 1.07 14.98
N ALA A 26 -11.98 0.36 16.06
CA ALA A 26 -10.76 -0.45 16.14
C ALA A 26 -10.77 -1.65 15.19
N ASP A 27 -11.91 -2.33 15.06
CA ASP A 27 -12.09 -3.44 14.11
C ASP A 27 -11.85 -2.98 12.67
N LYS A 28 -12.42 -1.84 12.26
CA LYS A 28 -12.16 -1.24 10.95
C LYS A 28 -10.67 -0.93 10.74
N ALA A 29 -10.02 -0.34 11.76
CA ALA A 29 -8.59 -0.01 11.70
C ALA A 29 -7.67 -1.24 11.66
N SER A 30 -8.15 -2.43 12.06
CA SER A 30 -7.40 -3.68 11.93
C SER A 30 -7.34 -4.20 10.49
N HIS A 31 -8.29 -3.79 9.64
CA HIS A 31 -8.37 -4.17 8.23
C HIS A 31 -7.74 -3.15 7.28
N GLY A 32 -7.36 -1.98 7.77
CA GLY A 32 -6.68 -0.94 7.00
C GLY A 32 -6.82 0.45 7.62
N PRO A 33 -6.20 1.49 7.02
CA PRO A 33 -6.32 2.86 7.49
C PRO A 33 -7.76 3.39 7.51
N VAL A 34 -8.13 4.03 8.62
CA VAL A 34 -9.45 4.64 8.83
C VAL A 34 -9.28 6.14 9.00
N ARG A 35 -10.00 6.93 8.20
CA ARG A 35 -9.98 8.38 8.30
C ARG A 35 -10.98 8.87 9.35
N LEU A 36 -10.48 9.58 10.35
CA LEU A 36 -11.27 10.18 11.42
C LEU A 36 -11.62 11.62 11.07
N VAL A 37 -12.91 11.87 10.82
CA VAL A 37 -13.41 13.18 10.42
C VAL A 37 -13.93 13.95 11.64
N ARG A 38 -13.34 15.11 11.91
CA ARG A 38 -13.76 15.99 13.02
C ARG A 38 -14.41 17.25 12.46
N ARG A 39 -15.61 17.57 12.96
CA ARG A 39 -16.31 18.80 12.57
C ARG A 39 -15.47 20.03 12.93
N GLY A 40 -15.29 20.95 11.97
CA GLY A 40 -14.56 22.19 12.16
C GLY A 40 -13.03 22.03 12.31
N ALA A 41 -12.48 20.85 11.97
CA ALA A 41 -11.04 20.68 11.86
C ALA A 41 -10.57 20.96 10.43
N ASP A 42 -9.41 21.58 10.30
CA ASP A 42 -8.79 21.85 9.00
C ASP A 42 -8.13 20.60 8.39
N THR A 43 -7.93 19.54 9.19
CA THR A 43 -7.27 18.32 8.75
C THR A 43 -7.85 17.12 9.49
N ASP A 44 -8.10 16.05 8.73
CA ASP A 44 -8.53 14.76 9.28
C ASP A 44 -7.34 14.00 9.87
N LEU A 45 -7.63 13.13 10.83
CA LEU A 45 -6.64 12.20 11.39
C LEU A 45 -6.81 10.82 10.75
N ILE A 46 -5.77 10.00 10.78
CA ILE A 46 -5.85 8.61 10.34
C ILE A 46 -5.57 7.71 11.54
N LEU A 47 -6.47 6.74 11.77
CA LEU A 47 -6.23 5.62 12.67
C LEU A 47 -5.74 4.43 11.86
N ILE A 48 -4.57 3.93 12.20
CA ILE A 48 -3.96 2.74 11.60
C ILE A 48 -3.56 1.77 12.70
N SER A 49 -3.52 0.47 12.38
CA SER A 49 -2.97 -0.51 13.31
C SER A 49 -1.48 -0.22 13.56
N ALA A 50 -1.01 -0.54 14.76
CA ALA A 50 0.40 -0.35 15.11
C ALA A 50 1.33 -1.22 14.25
N ASP A 51 0.86 -2.37 13.79
CA ASP A 51 1.58 -3.20 12.83
C ASP A 51 1.72 -2.47 11.49
N HIS A 52 0.63 -1.95 10.92
CA HIS A 52 0.66 -1.20 9.68
C HIS A 52 1.53 0.06 9.76
N TYR A 53 1.48 0.79 10.88
CA TYR A 53 2.37 1.94 11.12
C TYR A 53 3.84 1.57 11.15
N ARG A 54 4.19 0.38 11.65
CA ARG A 54 5.57 -0.12 11.72
C ARG A 54 6.07 -0.72 10.40
N ARG A 55 5.21 -0.82 9.39
CA ARG A 55 5.55 -1.29 8.05
C ARG A 55 5.51 -0.18 6.98
N PRO A 56 6.02 1.04 7.23
CA PRO A 56 6.00 2.11 6.23
C PRO A 56 6.92 1.79 5.04
N ASP A 57 7.88 0.89 5.25
CA ASP A 57 8.98 0.64 4.32
C ASP A 57 8.77 -0.60 3.45
N GLU A 58 7.63 -1.30 3.50
CA GLU A 58 7.43 -2.50 2.64
C GLU A 58 7.62 -2.17 1.15
N GLY A 59 7.09 -1.02 0.71
CA GLY A 59 7.31 -0.51 -0.64
C GLY A 59 8.76 -0.13 -0.90
N LEU A 60 9.42 0.51 0.07
CA LEU A 60 10.83 0.91 -0.02
C LEU A 60 11.76 -0.32 -0.11
N PHE A 61 11.55 -1.33 0.73
CA PHE A 61 12.31 -2.58 0.70
C PHE A 61 12.08 -3.35 -0.60
N THR A 62 10.86 -3.34 -1.13
CA THR A 62 10.56 -3.93 -2.44
C THR A 62 11.31 -3.19 -3.56
N ALA A 63 11.32 -1.86 -3.53
CA ALA A 63 12.06 -1.03 -4.49
C ALA A 63 13.58 -1.26 -4.38
N LEU A 64 14.14 -1.33 -3.17
CA LEU A 64 15.56 -1.63 -2.95
C LEU A 64 15.93 -3.01 -3.50
N ARG A 65 15.11 -4.04 -3.25
CA ARG A 65 15.33 -5.38 -3.82
C ARG A 65 15.29 -5.40 -5.35
N LEU A 66 14.42 -4.59 -5.96
CA LEU A 66 14.37 -4.43 -7.42
C LEU A 66 15.63 -3.75 -7.96
N LEU A 67 16.10 -2.70 -7.30
CA LEU A 67 17.34 -2.00 -7.66
C LEU A 67 18.56 -2.92 -7.54
N ASP A 68 18.67 -3.66 -6.43
CA ASP A 68 19.74 -4.63 -6.22
C ASP A 68 19.73 -5.72 -7.29
N ALA A 69 18.56 -6.31 -7.56
CA ALA A 69 18.41 -7.34 -8.59
C ALA A 69 18.71 -6.80 -10.00
N TYR A 70 18.34 -5.56 -10.29
CA TYR A 70 18.65 -4.93 -11.57
C TYR A 70 20.13 -4.64 -11.73
N ALA A 71 20.80 -4.15 -10.67
CA ALA A 71 22.24 -3.91 -10.66
C ALA A 71 23.03 -5.20 -10.91
N GLU A 72 22.58 -6.33 -10.36
CA GLU A 72 23.21 -7.65 -10.57
C GLU A 72 22.93 -8.24 -11.96
N LEU A 73 21.67 -8.18 -12.42
CA LEU A 73 21.22 -8.94 -13.59
C LEU A 73 21.22 -8.14 -14.91
N GLY A 74 21.25 -6.80 -14.83
CA GLY A 74 21.23 -5.89 -15.98
C GLY A 74 19.95 -5.92 -16.81
N SER A 75 18.89 -6.62 -16.37
CA SER A 75 17.61 -6.76 -17.08
C SER A 75 16.45 -6.52 -16.12
N ARG A 76 15.54 -5.63 -16.52
CA ARG A 76 14.32 -5.28 -15.77
C ARG A 76 13.40 -6.49 -15.62
N GLU A 77 13.31 -7.30 -16.66
CA GLU A 77 12.49 -8.52 -16.72
C GLU A 77 13.04 -9.60 -15.77
N LYS A 78 14.36 -9.78 -15.72
CA LYS A 78 15.00 -10.73 -14.79
C LYS A 78 14.91 -10.25 -13.34
N ALA A 79 15.09 -8.95 -13.11
CA ALA A 79 14.95 -8.34 -11.78
C ALA A 79 13.52 -8.47 -11.25
N ALA A 80 12.52 -8.15 -12.08
CA ALA A 80 11.10 -8.28 -11.73
C ALA A 80 10.74 -9.72 -11.36
N ARG A 81 11.12 -10.72 -12.18
CA ARG A 81 10.87 -12.14 -11.86
C ARG A 81 11.54 -12.60 -10.57
N ARG A 82 12.74 -12.10 -10.25
CA ARG A 82 13.42 -12.44 -8.98
C ARG A 82 12.69 -11.89 -7.76
N VAL A 83 12.12 -10.68 -7.85
CA VAL A 83 11.43 -10.04 -6.73
C VAL A 83 9.96 -10.47 -6.65
N PHE A 84 9.34 -10.83 -7.77
CA PHE A 84 7.94 -11.24 -7.88
C PHE A 84 7.83 -12.65 -8.50
N PRO A 85 8.11 -13.73 -7.73
CA PRO A 85 8.09 -15.11 -8.25
C PRO A 85 6.74 -15.54 -8.83
N TRP A 86 5.64 -14.90 -8.41
CA TRP A 86 4.31 -15.19 -8.93
C TRP A 86 4.14 -14.80 -10.42
N MET A 87 5.05 -13.99 -10.98
CA MET A 87 5.06 -13.67 -12.41
C MET A 87 5.18 -14.92 -13.28
N ASP A 88 5.78 -16.01 -12.79
CA ASP A 88 5.91 -17.27 -13.53
C ASP A 88 4.54 -17.94 -13.81
N PHE A 89 3.47 -17.51 -13.12
CA PHE A 89 2.10 -17.97 -13.39
C PHE A 89 1.37 -17.12 -14.43
N LEU A 90 1.96 -16.01 -14.90
CA LEU A 90 1.39 -15.18 -15.95
C LEU A 90 1.80 -15.70 -17.34
N SER A 91 0.96 -15.43 -18.34
CA SER A 91 1.35 -15.55 -19.74
C SER A 91 2.51 -14.60 -20.08
N ASP A 92 3.26 -14.88 -21.15
CA ASP A 92 4.36 -14.02 -21.59
C ASP A 92 3.91 -12.55 -21.81
N ALA A 93 2.71 -12.37 -22.36
CA ALA A 93 2.11 -11.04 -22.53
C ALA A 93 1.84 -10.36 -21.18
N GLY A 94 1.31 -11.10 -20.20
CA GLY A 94 1.08 -10.57 -18.85
C GLY A 94 2.37 -10.25 -18.10
N GLN A 95 3.43 -11.05 -18.28
CA GLN A 95 4.75 -10.74 -17.71
C GLN A 95 5.31 -9.44 -18.32
N ALA A 96 5.23 -9.27 -19.64
CA ALA A 96 5.70 -8.07 -20.32
C ALA A 96 4.92 -6.81 -19.90
N GLU A 97 3.59 -6.93 -19.78
CA GLU A 97 2.73 -5.85 -19.30
C GLU A 97 3.09 -5.43 -17.87
N PHE A 98 3.24 -6.39 -16.96
CA PHE A 98 3.63 -6.11 -15.58
C PHE A 98 4.98 -5.40 -15.48
N VAL A 99 6.00 -5.87 -16.22
CA VAL A 99 7.33 -5.23 -16.22
C VAL A 99 7.23 -3.79 -16.75
N ARG A 100 6.45 -3.55 -17.79
CA ARG A 100 6.23 -2.20 -18.33
C ARG A 100 5.61 -1.28 -17.29
N GLU A 101 4.59 -1.74 -16.56
CA GLU A 101 3.92 -0.95 -15.53
C GLU A 101 4.79 -0.70 -14.29
N LEU A 102 5.58 -1.70 -13.88
CA LEU A 102 6.45 -1.63 -12.71
C LEU A 102 7.56 -0.58 -12.84
N PHE A 103 8.04 -0.34 -14.06
CA PHE A 103 9.14 0.58 -14.38
C PHE A 103 8.71 1.83 -15.17
N ALA A 104 7.41 2.09 -15.28
CA ALA A 104 6.85 3.30 -15.89
C ALA A 104 7.00 4.53 -14.96
#